data_AF-U2QM59-F1
#
_entry.id   AF-U2QM59-F1
#
_cell.length_a   1.000
_cell.length_b   1.000
_cell.length_c   1.000
_cell.angle_alpha   90.00
_cell.angle_beta   90.00
_cell.angle_gamma   90.00
#
_symmetry.space_group_name_H-M   'P 1'
#
loop_
_entity.id
_entity.type
_entity.pdbx_description
1 polymer ?
#
loop_
_entity_poly.entity_id
_entity_poly.type
_entity_poly.pdbx_seq_one_letter_code
_entity_poly.pdbx_strand_id
1 'polypeptide(L)'
;MKRSSSGKVSASDISSMPMSKFHPHADEFEALFKEWYTPLFYKALDWVEDEEVAKDLVSELFADLWKSYDRIRHYQMAPYLFTAIKNKSLNHLRHRKVECDNRAAYARMKEEMLGDSELLEQRLAKMQEVIERQTPLTQFVFEACCYENKTYQEVADSLSVSVSAVHKHVSKMMAALRAALLVKERGDE
;
A
#
# COMPACT_ATOMS: atom_id res chain seq x y z
N MET A 1 0.78 17.38 22.15
CA MET A 1 -0.36 16.51 21.77
C MET A 1 0.08 15.06 21.76
N LYS A 2 -0.69 14.19 22.43
CA LYS A 2 -0.45 12.74 22.55
C LYS A 2 -0.83 12.02 21.25
N ARG A 3 0.02 11.11 20.75
CA ARG A 3 -0.35 9.90 20.00
C ARG A 3 0.73 8.85 20.31
N SER A 4 0.48 7.96 21.26
CA SER A 4 -0.29 6.71 21.17
C SER A 4 0.68 5.54 20.94
N SER A 5 0.81 4.73 21.98
CA SER A 5 1.61 3.52 22.08
C SER A 5 1.18 2.47 21.06
N SER A 6 2.11 1.98 20.25
CA SER A 6 1.97 0.68 19.60
C SER A 6 2.75 -0.35 20.41
N GLY A 7 2.03 -1.40 20.81
CA GLY A 7 2.45 -2.41 21.78
C GLY A 7 3.68 -3.19 21.32
N LYS A 8 4.63 -3.28 22.24
CA LYS A 8 5.73 -4.24 22.21
C LYS A 8 5.12 -5.63 22.30
N VAL A 9 5.49 -6.54 21.40
CA VAL A 9 5.29 -7.97 21.62
C VAL A 9 6.63 -8.53 22.10
N SER A 10 6.75 -8.64 23.42
CA SER A 10 7.84 -9.32 24.12
C SER A 10 7.58 -10.83 24.11
N ALA A 11 8.63 -11.64 24.30
CA ALA A 11 8.50 -13.09 24.50
C ALA A 11 7.58 -13.47 25.68
N SER A 12 7.30 -12.51 26.58
CA SER A 12 6.30 -12.64 27.65
C SER A 12 4.84 -12.56 27.18
N ASP A 13 4.57 -11.95 26.03
CA ASP A 13 3.20 -11.65 25.57
C ASP A 13 2.53 -12.85 24.88
N ILE A 14 3.32 -13.85 24.48
CA ILE A 14 2.83 -15.13 23.93
C ILE A 14 2.08 -15.94 25.01
N SER A 15 2.44 -15.77 26.28
CA SER A 15 1.72 -16.38 27.42
C SER A 15 0.27 -15.88 27.54
N SER A 16 -0.06 -14.74 26.91
CA SER A 16 -1.38 -14.11 26.96
C SER A 16 -2.26 -14.31 25.73
N MET A 17 -1.78 -15.00 24.68
CA MET A 17 -2.63 -15.36 23.54
C MET A 17 -3.73 -16.31 24.02
N PRO A 18 -4.99 -16.13 23.59
CA PRO A 18 -6.06 -17.03 24.01
C PRO A 18 -5.73 -18.44 23.48
N MET A 19 -5.23 -19.28 24.38
CA MET A 19 -5.02 -20.74 24.25
C MET A 19 -6.36 -21.49 24.08
N SER A 20 -7.31 -20.87 23.37
CA SER A 20 -8.62 -21.41 23.05
C SER A 20 -8.51 -22.22 21.77
N LYS A 21 -7.80 -23.35 21.87
CA LYS A 21 -8.02 -24.65 21.20
C LYS A 21 -6.74 -25.46 21.36
N PHE A 22 -6.83 -26.58 22.06
CA PHE A 22 -5.79 -27.60 22.20
C PHE A 22 -5.12 -27.88 20.85
N HIS A 23 -3.95 -27.29 20.61
CA HIS A 23 -3.06 -27.74 19.55
C HIS A 23 -2.23 -28.88 20.17
N PRO A 24 -2.36 -30.13 19.70
CA PRO A 24 -1.79 -31.30 20.39
C PRO A 24 -0.25 -31.32 20.46
N HIS A 25 0.41 -30.33 19.86
CA HIS A 25 1.87 -30.21 19.74
C HIS A 25 2.40 -28.83 20.15
N ALA A 26 1.70 -28.14 21.07
CA ALA A 26 2.11 -26.81 21.54
C ALA A 26 3.53 -26.82 22.16
N ASP A 27 3.85 -27.84 22.94
CA ASP A 27 5.16 -27.97 23.62
C ASP A 27 6.31 -28.17 22.60
N GLU A 28 6.08 -28.95 21.54
CA GLU A 28 7.06 -29.18 20.46
C GLU A 28 7.33 -27.88 19.68
N PHE A 29 6.29 -27.09 19.44
CA PHE A 29 6.41 -25.80 18.77
C PHE A 29 7.12 -24.77 19.65
N GLU A 30 6.85 -24.75 20.96
CA GLU A 30 7.55 -23.84 21.88
C GLU A 30 9.05 -24.14 21.93
N ALA A 31 9.43 -25.42 21.94
CA ALA A 31 10.83 -25.83 21.85
C ALA A 31 11.48 -25.36 20.53
N LEU A 32 10.80 -25.58 19.41
CA LEU A 32 11.25 -25.10 18.09
C LEU A 32 11.41 -23.58 18.06
N PHE A 33 10.45 -22.85 18.62
CA PHE A 33 10.51 -21.39 18.70
C PHE A 33 11.74 -20.93 19.48
N LYS A 34 11.96 -21.47 20.69
CA LYS A 34 13.11 -21.10 21.53
C LYS A 34 14.45 -21.40 20.87
N GLU A 35 14.54 -22.52 20.14
CA GLU A 35 15.76 -22.92 19.43
C GLU A 35 16.04 -22.00 18.23
N TRP A 36 15.02 -21.70 17.43
CA TRP A 36 15.19 -21.07 16.11
C TRP A 36 14.97 -19.56 16.09
N TYR A 37 14.36 -18.97 17.12
CA TYR A 37 14.09 -17.54 17.16
C TYR A 37 15.38 -16.71 17.02
N THR A 38 16.39 -16.99 17.86
CA THR A 38 17.64 -16.23 17.87
C THR A 38 18.43 -16.36 16.56
N PRO A 39 18.67 -17.57 16.01
CA PRO A 39 19.32 -17.71 14.70
C PRO A 39 18.58 -17.00 13.56
N LEU A 40 17.25 -17.10 13.51
CA LEU A 40 16.44 -16.45 12.47
C LEU A 40 16.42 -14.93 12.63
N PHE A 41 16.41 -14.43 13.87
CA PHE A 41 16.52 -13.00 14.17
C PHE A 41 17.82 -12.42 13.63
N TYR A 42 18.97 -13.02 13.94
CA TYR A 42 20.24 -12.53 13.41
C TYR A 42 20.30 -12.63 11.90
N LYS A 43 19.70 -13.68 11.29
CA LYS A 43 19.61 -13.74 9.83
C LYS A 43 18.69 -12.70 9.23
N ALA A 44 17.55 -12.40 9.83
CA ALA A 44 16.71 -11.31 9.37
C ALA A 44 17.47 -9.97 9.49
N LEU A 45 18.15 -9.75 10.61
CA LEU A 45 18.93 -8.55 10.90
C LEU A 45 20.05 -8.33 9.87
N ASP A 46 20.77 -9.37 9.47
CA ASP A 46 21.79 -9.32 8.41
C ASP A 46 21.23 -8.77 7.07
N TRP A 47 19.93 -8.93 6.81
CA TRP A 47 19.28 -8.42 5.58
C TRP A 47 18.65 -7.05 5.76
N VAL A 48 17.87 -6.85 6.84
CA VAL A 48 17.05 -5.64 7.00
C VAL A 48 17.75 -4.50 7.72
N GLU A 49 18.85 -4.81 8.44
CA GLU A 49 19.66 -3.87 9.22
C GLU A 49 18.86 -3.04 10.24
N ASP A 50 17.70 -3.54 10.64
CA ASP A 50 16.77 -2.91 11.58
C ASP A 50 16.26 -3.96 12.57
N GLU A 51 16.50 -3.71 13.86
CA GLU A 51 16.18 -4.65 14.94
C GLU A 51 14.68 -4.85 15.13
N GLU A 52 13.87 -3.79 15.00
CA GLU A 52 12.42 -3.88 15.17
C GLU A 52 11.80 -4.65 14.01
N VAL A 53 12.22 -4.32 12.78
CA VAL A 53 11.78 -5.04 11.58
C VAL A 53 12.20 -6.51 11.64
N ALA A 54 13.43 -6.80 12.07
CA ALA A 54 13.90 -8.19 12.19
C ALA A 54 13.04 -8.99 13.18
N LYS A 55 12.68 -8.41 14.32
CA LYS A 55 11.78 -9.04 15.31
C LYS A 55 10.39 -9.29 14.74
N ASP A 56 9.83 -8.33 14.02
CA ASP A 56 8.51 -8.45 13.40
C ASP A 56 8.49 -9.57 12.35
N LEU A 57 9.50 -9.62 11.46
CA LEU A 57 9.58 -10.65 10.42
C LEU A 57 9.69 -12.06 10.98
N VAL A 58 10.46 -12.25 12.05
CA VAL A 58 10.57 -13.54 12.74
C VAL A 58 9.25 -13.90 13.41
N SER A 59 8.61 -12.94 14.07
CA SER A 59 7.31 -13.14 14.73
C SER A 59 6.22 -13.54 13.75
N GLU A 60 6.14 -12.86 12.60
CA GLU A 60 5.24 -13.23 11.50
C GLU A 60 5.54 -14.62 10.95
N LEU A 61 6.83 -14.96 10.77
CA LEU A 61 7.22 -16.29 10.31
C LEU A 61 6.69 -17.37 11.24
N PHE A 62 6.87 -17.22 12.55
CA PHE A 62 6.35 -18.18 13.51
C PHE A 62 4.81 -18.18 13.58
N ALA A 63 4.15 -17.03 13.43
CA ALA A 63 2.70 -16.97 13.35
C ALA A 63 2.14 -17.71 12.12
N ASP A 64 2.83 -17.63 10.98
CA ASP A 64 2.48 -18.38 9.76
C ASP A 64 2.80 -19.87 9.89
N LEU A 65 3.93 -20.19 10.55
CA LEU A 65 4.33 -21.54 10.87
C LEU A 65 3.30 -22.23 11.76
N TRP A 66 2.82 -21.56 12.80
CA TRP A 66 1.82 -22.08 13.75
C TRP A 66 0.55 -22.54 13.03
N LYS A 67 0.04 -21.74 12.08
CA LYS A 67 -1.17 -22.08 11.30
C LYS A 67 -1.01 -23.32 10.43
N SER A 68 0.23 -23.67 10.06
CA SER A 68 0.54 -24.76 9.13
C SER A 68 1.29 -25.92 9.80
N TYR A 69 1.54 -25.82 11.11
CA TYR A 69 2.49 -26.65 11.84
C TYR A 69 2.19 -28.15 11.75
N ASP A 70 0.94 -28.55 11.95
CA ASP A 70 0.50 -29.96 11.87
C ASP A 70 0.84 -30.63 10.53
N ARG A 71 0.86 -29.86 9.44
CA ARG A 71 1.14 -30.37 8.10
C ARG A 71 2.64 -30.49 7.82
N ILE A 72 3.42 -29.56 8.37
CA ILE A 72 4.82 -29.42 8.01
C ILE A 72 5.76 -30.10 9.00
N ARG A 73 5.34 -30.40 10.24
CA ARG A 73 6.18 -30.96 11.32
C ARG A 73 7.03 -32.19 10.95
N HIS A 74 6.63 -32.94 9.91
CA HIS A 74 7.33 -34.14 9.44
C HIS A 74 8.47 -33.85 8.44
N TYR A 75 8.67 -32.60 8.03
CA TYR A 75 9.72 -32.19 7.11
C TYR A 75 10.94 -31.60 7.84
N GLN A 76 12.07 -31.45 7.13
CA GLN A 76 13.24 -30.77 7.69
C GLN A 76 12.96 -29.28 7.91
N MET A 77 12.89 -28.88 9.18
CA MET A 77 12.53 -27.51 9.59
C MET A 77 13.62 -26.49 9.27
N ALA A 78 14.88 -26.80 9.51
CA ALA A 78 15.96 -25.83 9.40
C ALA A 78 16.08 -25.19 7.99
N PRO A 79 16.14 -25.95 6.87
CA PRO A 79 16.21 -25.36 5.54
C PRO A 79 14.97 -24.52 5.22
N TYR A 80 13.80 -25.00 5.62
CA TYR A 80 12.53 -24.29 5.41
C TYR A 80 12.54 -22.93 6.12
N LEU A 81 12.91 -22.89 7.41
CA LEU A 81 12.93 -21.68 8.22
C LEU A 81 13.92 -20.63 7.65
N PHE A 82 15.11 -21.07 7.23
CA PHE A 82 16.08 -20.17 6.61
C PHE A 82 15.61 -19.62 5.26
N THR A 83 14.99 -20.44 4.41
CA THR A 83 14.41 -19.96 3.15
C THR A 83 13.23 -19.01 3.41
N ALA A 84 12.38 -19.33 4.37
CA ALA A 84 11.22 -18.52 4.72
C ALA A 84 11.63 -17.15 5.25
N ILE A 85 12.59 -17.07 6.18
CA ILE A 85 13.04 -15.78 6.72
C ILE A 85 13.72 -14.94 5.66
N LYS A 86 14.57 -15.54 4.83
CA LYS A 86 15.21 -14.86 3.70
C LYS A 86 14.18 -14.25 2.75
N ASN A 87 13.18 -15.03 2.36
CA ASN A 87 12.13 -14.55 1.46
C ASN A 87 11.31 -13.41 2.08
N LYS A 88 10.97 -13.50 3.36
CA LYS A 88 10.27 -12.43 4.09
C LYS A 88 11.12 -11.15 4.14
N SER A 89 12.41 -11.25 4.50
CA SER A 89 13.33 -10.10 4.52
C SER A 89 13.48 -9.45 3.14
N LEU A 90 13.68 -10.25 2.08
CA LEU A 90 13.81 -9.71 0.71
C LEU A 90 12.51 -9.05 0.23
N ASN A 91 11.35 -9.63 0.55
CA ASN A 91 10.06 -9.03 0.23
C ASN A 91 9.85 -7.71 0.96
N HIS A 92 10.21 -7.63 2.24
CA HIS A 92 10.16 -6.40 3.03
C HIS A 92 11.02 -5.30 2.38
N LEU A 93 12.28 -5.62 2.04
CA LEU A 93 13.19 -4.67 1.39
C LEU A 93 12.66 -4.18 0.03
N ARG A 94 12.07 -5.09 -0.77
CA ARG A 94 11.46 -4.73 -2.05
C ARG A 94 10.29 -3.76 -1.86
N HIS A 95 9.42 -4.01 -0.88
CA HIS A 95 8.32 -3.09 -0.56
C HIS A 95 8.83 -1.75 -0.07
N ARG A 96 9.81 -1.73 0.85
CA ARG A 96 10.42 -0.50 1.37
C ARG A 96 11.04 0.34 0.26
N LYS A 97 11.67 -0.30 -0.74
CA LYS A 97 12.22 0.38 -1.92
C LYS A 97 11.14 1.06 -2.74
N VAL A 98 10.08 0.34 -3.10
CA VAL A 98 8.94 0.89 -3.88
C VAL A 98 8.29 2.07 -3.13
N GLU A 99 8.11 1.95 -1.81
CA GLU A 99 7.57 3.04 -1.01
C GLU A 99 8.49 4.27 -1.00
N CYS A 100 9.81 4.06 -0.89
CA CYS A 100 10.78 5.15 -0.93
C CYS A 100 10.76 5.87 -2.28
N ASP A 101 10.76 5.10 -3.38
CA ASP A 101 10.70 5.63 -4.74
C ASP A 101 9.40 6.42 -4.96
N ASN A 102 8.26 5.91 -4.48
CA ASN A 102 6.98 6.61 -4.53
C ASN A 102 6.97 7.90 -3.68
N ARG A 103 7.55 7.88 -2.48
CA ARG A 103 7.68 9.07 -1.63
C ARG A 103 8.56 10.12 -2.29
N ALA A 104 9.67 9.71 -2.90
CA ALA A 104 10.55 10.61 -3.64
C ALA A 104 9.84 11.22 -4.87
N ALA A 105 9.08 10.41 -5.62
CA ALA A 105 8.29 10.90 -6.74
C ALA A 105 7.21 11.90 -6.28
N TYR A 106 6.52 11.62 -5.18
CA TYR A 106 5.54 12.54 -4.61
C TYR A 106 6.18 13.85 -4.12
N ALA A 107 7.34 13.77 -3.47
CA ALA A 107 8.08 14.95 -3.02
C ALA A 107 8.50 15.84 -4.20
N ARG A 108 9.00 15.24 -5.29
CA ARG A 108 9.33 15.96 -6.54
C ARG A 108 8.10 16.61 -7.17
N MET A 109 6.98 15.87 -7.27
CA MET A 109 5.73 16.42 -7.78
C MET A 109 5.25 17.60 -6.93
N LYS A 110 5.37 17.50 -5.61
CA LYS A 110 4.99 18.57 -4.68
C LYS A 110 5.89 19.79 -4.82
N GLU A 111 7.19 19.60 -4.97
CA GLU A 111 8.15 20.68 -5.19
C GLU A 111 7.91 21.38 -6.53
N GLU A 112 7.63 20.63 -7.59
CA GLU A 112 7.26 21.17 -8.90
C GLU A 112 5.93 21.95 -8.86
N MET A 113 4.96 21.52 -8.05
CA MET A 113 3.70 22.25 -7.87
C MET A 113 3.83 23.52 -7.00
N LEU A 114 4.79 23.56 -6.07
CA LEU A 114 4.98 24.68 -5.13
C LEU A 114 6.01 25.70 -5.62
N GLY A 115 6.94 25.31 -6.49
CA GLY A 115 8.06 26.15 -6.92
C GLY A 115 7.72 27.20 -7.96
N ASP A 116 6.58 27.10 -8.64
CA ASP A 116 6.32 27.91 -9.83
C ASP A 116 4.83 28.30 -9.92
N SER A 117 4.46 29.35 -9.16
CA SER A 117 3.08 29.86 -9.07
C SER A 117 2.49 30.18 -10.45
N GLU A 118 3.32 30.71 -11.34
CA GLU A 118 2.97 31.02 -12.72
C GLU A 118 2.66 29.75 -13.52
N LEU A 119 3.46 28.69 -13.37
CA LEU A 119 3.19 27.40 -14.02
C LEU A 119 1.92 26.74 -13.46
N LEU A 120 1.66 26.89 -12.16
CA LEU A 120 0.42 26.41 -11.54
C LEU A 120 -0.79 27.14 -12.10
N GLU A 121 -0.74 28.48 -12.18
CA GLU A 121 -1.79 29.31 -12.78
C GLU A 121 -2.03 28.94 -14.26
N GLN A 122 -0.96 28.74 -15.04
CA GLN A 122 -1.06 28.28 -16.43
C GLN A 122 -1.68 26.89 -16.55
N ARG A 123 -1.33 25.95 -15.65
CA ARG A 123 -1.93 24.62 -15.62
C ARG A 123 -3.41 24.69 -15.27
N LEU A 124 -3.79 25.49 -14.27
CA LEU A 124 -5.18 25.70 -13.88
C LEU A 124 -5.99 26.34 -15.02
N ALA A 125 -5.47 27.38 -15.67
CA ALA A 125 -6.10 28.01 -16.83
C ALA A 125 -6.31 27.00 -17.98
N LYS A 126 -5.33 26.14 -18.24
CA LYS A 126 -5.43 25.09 -19.26
C LYS A 126 -6.43 23.99 -18.90
N MET A 127 -6.55 23.64 -17.62
CA MET A 127 -7.59 22.73 -17.13
C MET A 127 -8.99 23.33 -17.37
N GLN A 128 -9.15 24.60 -17.00
CA GLN A 128 -10.40 25.35 -17.20
C GLN A 128 -10.81 25.35 -18.67
N GLU A 129 -9.89 25.68 -19.58
CA GLU A 129 -10.12 25.69 -21.03
C GLU A 129 -10.58 24.32 -21.56
N VAL A 130 -9.97 23.23 -21.09
CA VAL A 130 -10.32 21.87 -21.52
C VAL A 130 -11.72 21.48 -21.03
N ILE A 131 -12.08 21.87 -19.81
CA ILE A 131 -13.41 21.63 -19.24
C ILE A 131 -14.45 22.39 -20.06
N GLU A 132 -14.23 23.68 -20.32
CA GLU A 132 -15.15 24.54 -21.08
C GLU A 132 -15.35 24.08 -22.53
N ARG A 133 -14.35 23.43 -23.14
CA ARG A 133 -14.45 22.84 -24.49
C ARG A 133 -15.27 21.55 -24.56
N GLN A 134 -15.55 20.89 -23.44
CA GLN A 134 -16.41 19.71 -23.46
C GLN A 134 -17.88 20.08 -23.64
N THR A 135 -18.71 19.09 -23.97
CA THR A 135 -20.15 19.32 -24.05
C THR A 135 -20.73 19.65 -22.66
N PRO A 136 -21.79 20.47 -22.57
CA PRO A 136 -22.41 20.85 -21.29
C PRO A 136 -22.78 19.65 -20.41
N LEU A 137 -23.26 18.56 -21.02
CA LEU A 137 -23.57 17.32 -20.30
C LEU A 137 -22.33 16.67 -19.67
N THR A 138 -21.19 16.69 -20.38
CA THR A 138 -19.94 16.12 -19.86
C THR A 138 -19.36 16.98 -18.73
N GLN A 139 -19.48 18.31 -18.84
CA GLN A 139 -19.10 19.25 -17.80
C GLN A 139 -19.94 19.03 -16.53
N PHE A 140 -21.27 19.01 -16.68
CA PHE A 140 -22.21 18.77 -15.57
C PHE A 140 -21.94 17.44 -14.85
N VAL A 141 -21.79 16.35 -15.60
CA VAL A 141 -21.50 15.03 -15.02
C VAL A 141 -20.18 15.03 -14.26
N PHE A 142 -19.15 15.69 -14.81
CA PHE A 142 -17.85 15.80 -14.16
C PHE A 142 -17.92 16.63 -12.87
N GLU A 143 -18.58 17.78 -12.89
CA GLU A 143 -18.78 18.64 -11.73
C GLU A 143 -19.56 17.94 -10.60
N ALA A 144 -20.67 17.28 -10.94
CA ALA A 144 -21.45 16.51 -10.00
C ALA A 144 -20.62 15.40 -9.31
N CYS A 145 -19.77 14.69 -10.06
CA CYS A 145 -18.96 13.62 -9.50
C CYS A 145 -17.73 14.13 -8.73
N CYS A 146 -17.04 15.16 -9.26
CA CYS A 146 -15.72 15.56 -8.77
C CYS A 146 -15.74 16.77 -7.83
N TYR A 147 -16.69 17.69 -7.97
CA TYR A 147 -16.83 18.85 -7.09
C TYR A 147 -17.91 18.62 -6.02
N GLU A 148 -19.01 17.99 -6.38
CA GLU A 148 -20.13 17.74 -5.47
C GLU A 148 -20.07 16.35 -4.78
N ASN A 149 -19.11 15.49 -5.15
CA ASN A 149 -18.93 14.13 -4.62
C ASN A 149 -20.16 13.21 -4.78
N LYS A 150 -21.01 13.43 -5.79
CA LYS A 150 -22.13 12.54 -6.09
C LYS A 150 -21.62 11.22 -6.66
N THR A 151 -22.27 10.13 -6.27
CA THR A 151 -22.01 8.81 -6.84
C THR A 151 -22.50 8.74 -8.28
N TYR A 152 -21.91 7.85 -9.08
CA TYR A 152 -22.35 7.67 -10.47
C TYR A 152 -23.81 7.22 -10.57
N GLN A 153 -24.32 6.52 -9.55
CA GLN A 153 -25.73 6.13 -9.47
C GLN A 153 -26.63 7.34 -9.29
N GLU A 154 -26.32 8.23 -8.34
CA GLU A 154 -27.10 9.46 -8.11
C GLU A 154 -27.13 10.36 -9.36
N VAL A 155 -26.00 10.47 -10.07
CA VAL A 155 -25.92 11.22 -11.33
C VAL A 155 -26.72 10.54 -12.45
N ALA A 156 -26.64 9.20 -12.55
CA ALA A 156 -27.40 8.44 -13.52
C ALA A 156 -28.92 8.59 -13.32
N ASP A 157 -29.36 8.52 -12.06
CA ASP A 157 -30.76 8.67 -11.69
C ASP A 157 -31.27 10.09 -11.99
N SER A 158 -30.50 11.12 -11.64
CA SER A 158 -30.87 12.52 -11.91
C SER A 158 -30.96 12.87 -13.39
N LEU A 159 -30.18 12.20 -14.25
CA LEU A 159 -30.19 12.40 -15.70
C LEU A 159 -31.04 11.38 -16.45
N SER A 160 -31.62 10.39 -15.75
CA SER A 160 -32.34 9.25 -16.35
C SER A 160 -31.52 8.51 -17.43
N VAL A 161 -30.24 8.28 -17.14
CA VAL A 161 -29.29 7.56 -18.02
C VAL A 161 -28.72 6.33 -17.30
N SER A 162 -27.94 5.51 -17.99
CA SER A 162 -27.22 4.41 -17.34
C SER A 162 -25.98 4.90 -16.60
N VAL A 163 -25.61 4.21 -15.51
CA VAL A 163 -24.32 4.41 -14.81
C VAL A 163 -23.13 4.31 -15.77
N SER A 164 -23.22 3.43 -16.78
CA SER A 164 -22.19 3.31 -17.82
C SER A 164 -22.07 4.58 -18.67
N ALA A 165 -23.16 5.31 -18.92
CA ALA A 165 -23.12 6.58 -19.64
C ALA A 165 -22.41 7.65 -18.81
N VAL A 166 -22.72 7.73 -17.51
CA VAL A 166 -22.03 8.62 -16.55
C VAL A 166 -20.53 8.33 -16.53
N HIS A 167 -20.15 7.06 -16.36
CA HIS A 167 -18.74 6.63 -16.41
C HIS A 167 -18.05 7.06 -17.71
N LYS A 168 -18.74 6.96 -18.86
CA LYS A 168 -18.18 7.36 -20.17
C LYS A 168 -17.92 8.87 -20.24
N HIS A 169 -18.82 9.70 -19.71
CA HIS A 169 -18.62 11.15 -19.63
C HIS A 169 -17.43 11.51 -18.73
N VAL A 170 -17.35 10.94 -17.52
CA VAL A 170 -16.22 11.17 -16.60
C VAL A 170 -14.91 10.70 -17.24
N SER A 171 -14.88 9.50 -17.83
CA SER A 171 -13.70 8.96 -18.50
C SER A 171 -13.25 9.84 -19.67
N LYS A 172 -14.18 10.38 -20.45
CA LYS A 172 -13.90 11.29 -21.57
C LYS A 172 -13.25 12.59 -21.06
N MET A 173 -13.82 13.21 -20.02
CA MET A 173 -13.25 14.42 -19.42
C MET A 173 -11.84 14.17 -18.88
N MET A 174 -11.66 13.09 -18.12
CA MET A 174 -10.35 12.71 -17.57
C MET A 174 -9.30 12.42 -18.64
N ALA A 175 -9.69 11.78 -19.75
CA ALA A 175 -8.80 11.56 -20.88
C ALA A 175 -8.38 12.87 -21.54
N ALA A 176 -9.31 13.81 -21.73
CA ALA A 176 -9.01 15.13 -22.29
C ALA A 176 -8.07 15.96 -21.39
N LEU A 177 -8.31 15.96 -20.08
CA LEU A 177 -7.46 16.64 -19.09
C LEU A 177 -6.04 16.05 -19.09
N ARG A 178 -5.92 14.72 -19.07
CA ARG A 178 -4.60 14.06 -19.15
C ARG A 178 -3.88 14.42 -20.45
N ALA A 179 -4.56 14.36 -21.59
CA ALA A 179 -3.95 14.71 -22.87
C ALA A 179 -3.46 16.16 -22.91
N ALA A 180 -4.20 17.11 -22.33
CA ALA A 180 -3.83 18.52 -22.33
C ALA A 180 -2.69 18.86 -21.36
N LEU A 181 -2.59 18.13 -20.24
CA LEU A 181 -1.61 18.37 -19.17
C LEU A 181 -0.31 17.56 -19.30
N LEU A 182 -0.32 16.44 -20.02
CA LEU A 182 0.88 15.62 -20.26
C LEU A 182 1.75 16.16 -21.43
N VAL A 183 1.32 17.21 -22.13
CA VAL A 183 2.12 17.84 -23.18
C VAL A 183 3.11 18.83 -22.56
N LYS A 184 4.23 18.31 -22.04
CA LYS A 184 5.55 18.98 -22.02
C LYS A 184 6.70 17.98 -21.79
N GLU A 185 7.15 17.32 -22.86
CA GLU A 185 8.54 16.86 -23.06
C GLU A 185 8.96 16.98 -24.55
N ARG A 186 8.53 18.05 -25.23
CA ARG A 186 9.21 18.45 -26.47
C ARG A 186 9.56 19.92 -26.34
N GLY A 187 10.80 20.15 -25.92
CA GLY A 187 11.40 21.46 -25.94
C GLY A 187 11.54 21.93 -27.38
N ASP A 188 11.04 23.13 -27.63
CA ASP A 188 11.48 23.94 -28.75
C ASP A 188 12.26 25.11 -28.12
N GLU A 189 13.58 24.91 -28.02
CA GLU A 189 14.61 25.96 -28.08
C GLU A 189 15.66 25.51 -29.10
#